data_AF-A0A5C8D4R5-F1
#
_entry.id   AF-A0A5C8D4R5-F1
#
_cell.length_a   1.000
_cell.length_b   1.000
_cell.length_c   1.000
_cell.angle_alpha   90.00
_cell.angle_beta   90.00
_cell.angle_gamma   90.00
#
_symmetry.space_group_name_H-M   'P 1'
#
loop_
_entity.id
_entity.type
_entity.pdbx_description
1 polymer ?
#
loop_
_entity_poly.entity_id
_entity_poly.type
_entity_poly.pdbx_seq_one_letter_code
_entity_poly.pdbx_strand_id
1 'polypeptide(L)'
;MNTIKKYFLTAIAILTIASAQVFAMYGVDTDWIDFLTDGNQFRARLETLGFVLGNDTIKGTFGFDNGAGGTLGALVSQNSNPNWYDFVPHTSIGIGYTSSLISVGLGYTLSFGEKFSKYNGSANPKTVVATGHTPVLVLNALDNAFRMAIPIQVVSINDKTSAGIKQNLTATKLNSEFRYYTGNDILTQVRLYFNYAYFSMKNGSAETKYETLGFDFRLYFGAIVEDVELEPFIKIVYDTSLNKHLPTDYLNFDIIENLKSEGSFSQAVLEAGQYTAGRNDFDKNAWKLTLMPALGLSAGSDIVSLYLEPSLGLDIAGALNNGDKDTYSLAWNVYGEISVTPIQNLEWYFEAELGDNADETEKVLNFNATTGITWYLPAL
;
A
#
# COMPACT_ATOMS: atom_id res chain seq x y z
N MET A 1 -35.30 -16.26 -22.53
CA MET A 1 -33.87 -16.36 -22.89
C MET A 1 -33.04 -15.12 -22.52
N ASN A 2 -33.63 -13.93 -22.38
CA ASN A 2 -32.90 -12.71 -22.00
C ASN A 2 -32.56 -12.58 -20.51
N THR A 3 -33.30 -13.26 -19.62
CA THR A 3 -33.07 -13.17 -18.17
C THR A 3 -31.84 -13.95 -17.71
N ILE A 4 -31.56 -15.10 -18.33
CA ILE A 4 -30.39 -15.94 -17.99
C ILE A 4 -29.08 -15.26 -18.41
N LYS A 5 -29.05 -14.57 -19.55
CA LYS A 5 -27.89 -13.75 -19.97
C LYS A 5 -27.59 -12.63 -18.97
N LYS A 6 -28.61 -11.99 -18.38
CA LYS A 6 -28.42 -10.93 -17.38
C LYS A 6 -27.73 -11.46 -16.12
N TYR A 7 -28.19 -12.57 -15.56
CA TYR A 7 -27.57 -13.15 -14.36
C TYR A 7 -26.15 -13.67 -14.63
N PHE A 8 -25.87 -14.18 -15.83
CA PHE A 8 -24.54 -14.64 -16.21
C PHE A 8 -23.57 -13.46 -16.40
N LEU A 9 -23.99 -12.37 -17.03
CA LEU A 9 -23.17 -11.15 -17.14
C LEU A 9 -22.94 -10.50 -15.77
N THR A 10 -23.94 -10.46 -14.89
CA THR A 10 -23.75 -9.92 -13.53
C THR A 10 -22.83 -10.81 -12.69
N ALA A 11 -22.89 -12.14 -12.86
CA ALA A 11 -21.98 -13.06 -12.19
C ALA A 11 -20.55 -12.96 -12.74
N ILE A 12 -20.38 -12.79 -14.06
CA ILE A 12 -19.09 -12.53 -14.69
C ILE A 12 -18.54 -11.18 -14.22
N ALA A 13 -19.31 -10.09 -14.25
CA ALA A 13 -18.92 -8.78 -13.74
C ALA A 13 -18.50 -8.81 -12.25
N ILE A 14 -19.20 -9.59 -11.42
CA ILE A 14 -18.80 -9.76 -10.01
C ILE A 14 -17.53 -10.62 -9.90
N LEU A 15 -17.33 -11.62 -10.77
CA LEU A 15 -16.10 -12.43 -10.82
C LEU A 15 -14.90 -11.68 -11.41
N THR A 16 -15.10 -10.81 -12.40
CA THR A 16 -14.05 -10.01 -13.07
C THR A 16 -13.66 -8.79 -12.24
N ILE A 17 -14.61 -8.16 -11.55
CA ILE A 17 -14.28 -7.12 -10.55
C ILE A 17 -13.64 -7.74 -9.30
N ALA A 18 -13.94 -9.02 -9.01
CA ALA A 18 -13.22 -9.80 -8.00
C ALA A 18 -11.92 -10.44 -8.53
N SER A 19 -11.54 -10.30 -9.80
CA SER A 19 -10.24 -10.82 -10.30
C SER A 19 -9.14 -9.76 -10.32
N ALA A 20 -9.46 -8.49 -10.11
CA ALA A 20 -8.50 -7.36 -10.19
C ALA A 20 -8.08 -6.84 -8.80
N GLN A 21 -8.00 -7.69 -7.78
CA GLN A 21 -7.44 -7.27 -6.49
C GLN A 21 -6.45 -8.28 -5.94
N VAL A 22 -5.34 -7.75 -5.42
CA VAL A 22 -4.19 -8.49 -4.95
C VAL A 22 -4.54 -9.14 -3.59
N PHE A 23 -5.26 -10.27 -3.60
CA PHE A 23 -5.73 -10.93 -2.36
C PHE A 23 -4.73 -11.84 -1.60
N ALA A 24 -4.17 -11.33 -0.50
CA ALA A 24 -3.25 -11.97 0.45
C ALA A 24 -1.74 -11.85 0.09
N MET A 25 -0.82 -11.54 1.01
CA MET A 25 -0.99 -11.07 2.38
C MET A 25 -0.57 -9.63 2.54
N TYR A 26 -1.35 -8.98 3.37
CA TYR A 26 -1.85 -7.64 3.17
C TYR A 26 -0.91 -6.51 3.58
N GLY A 27 0.36 -6.84 3.84
CA GLY A 27 1.40 -5.89 4.21
C GLY A 27 0.98 -4.83 5.23
N VAL A 28 1.50 -3.63 5.06
CA VAL A 28 1.30 -2.50 5.98
C VAL A 28 0.22 -1.52 5.49
N ASP A 29 -0.38 -1.79 4.33
CA ASP A 29 -1.27 -0.87 3.61
C ASP A 29 -2.72 -1.39 3.56
N THR A 30 -3.49 -0.91 2.58
CA THR A 30 -4.94 -1.11 2.49
C THR A 30 -5.36 -2.45 1.91
N ASP A 31 -4.41 -3.30 1.48
CA ASP A 31 -4.69 -4.62 0.91
C ASP A 31 -5.57 -5.48 1.83
N TRP A 32 -5.53 -5.22 3.14
CA TRP A 32 -6.38 -5.85 4.16
C TRP A 32 -7.88 -5.70 3.90
N ILE A 33 -8.31 -4.73 3.07
CA ILE A 33 -9.72 -4.41 2.82
C ILE A 33 -10.54 -5.62 2.36
N ASP A 34 -9.88 -6.59 1.76
CA ASP A 34 -10.53 -7.74 1.18
C ASP A 34 -10.39 -9.03 2.00
N PHE A 35 -9.64 -9.00 3.11
CA PHE A 35 -9.45 -10.14 4.01
C PHE A 35 -10.76 -10.83 4.43
N LEU A 36 -11.81 -10.04 4.70
CA LEU A 36 -13.09 -10.58 5.12
C LEU A 36 -13.88 -11.25 3.99
N THR A 37 -13.60 -10.90 2.73
CA THR A 37 -14.24 -11.49 1.54
C THR A 37 -13.43 -12.59 0.88
N ASP A 38 -12.13 -12.68 1.17
CA ASP A 38 -11.26 -13.69 0.59
C ASP A 38 -11.71 -15.10 0.94
N GLY A 39 -11.79 -15.95 -0.09
CA GLY A 39 -12.01 -17.38 0.08
C GLY A 39 -10.79 -18.06 0.69
N ASN A 40 -10.95 -19.34 1.04
CA ASN A 40 -9.79 -20.13 1.46
C ASN A 40 -8.81 -20.21 0.29
N GLN A 41 -7.56 -19.81 0.52
CA GLN A 41 -6.55 -19.78 -0.52
C GLN A 41 -5.15 -19.90 0.07
N PHE A 42 -4.27 -20.53 -0.69
CA PHE A 42 -2.83 -20.44 -0.53
C PHE A 42 -2.26 -19.62 -1.68
N ARG A 43 -1.31 -18.75 -1.39
CA ARG A 43 -0.69 -17.87 -2.39
C ARG A 43 0.82 -17.85 -2.26
N ALA A 44 1.47 -17.91 -3.42
CA ALA A 44 2.90 -17.72 -3.58
C ALA A 44 3.15 -16.82 -4.79
N ARG A 45 3.39 -15.53 -4.54
CA ARG A 45 3.79 -14.54 -5.54
C ARG A 45 5.29 -14.28 -5.48
N LEU A 46 5.82 -13.45 -6.37
CA LEU A 46 7.24 -13.12 -6.36
C LEU A 46 7.63 -12.47 -5.04
N GLU A 47 6.79 -11.63 -4.43
CA GLU A 47 7.09 -10.95 -3.16
C GLU A 47 6.28 -11.42 -1.95
N THR A 48 5.25 -12.27 -2.12
CA THR A 48 4.36 -12.69 -1.02
C THR A 48 4.20 -14.20 -0.90
N LEU A 49 4.07 -14.71 0.33
CA LEU A 49 3.81 -16.12 0.63
C LEU A 49 2.94 -16.34 1.86
N GLY A 50 1.77 -16.96 1.70
CA GLY A 50 0.86 -17.19 2.82
C GLY A 50 -0.50 -17.73 2.44
N PHE A 51 -1.45 -17.62 3.37
CA PHE A 51 -2.77 -18.21 3.23
C PHE A 51 -3.87 -17.40 3.92
N VAL A 52 -5.10 -17.63 3.47
CA VAL A 52 -6.34 -17.32 4.18
C VAL A 52 -7.09 -18.63 4.33
N LEU A 53 -7.52 -18.96 5.55
CA LEU A 53 -8.24 -20.19 5.86
C LEU A 53 -9.35 -19.92 6.86
N GLY A 54 -10.48 -20.57 6.69
CA GLY A 54 -11.62 -20.41 7.57
C GLY A 54 -12.85 -21.19 7.12
N ASN A 55 -13.94 -20.91 7.83
CA ASN A 55 -15.30 -21.30 7.48
C ASN A 55 -16.14 -20.03 7.27
N ASP A 56 -17.46 -20.20 7.12
CA ASP A 56 -18.39 -19.11 6.84
C ASP A 56 -18.50 -18.05 7.97
N THR A 57 -18.01 -18.36 9.17
CA THR A 57 -18.14 -17.50 10.36
C THR A 57 -16.79 -16.96 10.84
N ILE A 58 -15.73 -17.76 10.79
CA ILE A 58 -14.41 -17.39 11.29
C ILE A 58 -13.37 -17.71 10.22
N LYS A 59 -12.52 -16.72 9.94
CA LYS A 59 -11.35 -16.91 9.08
C LYS A 59 -10.11 -16.30 9.70
N GLY A 60 -8.97 -16.85 9.33
CA GLY A 60 -7.66 -16.38 9.71
C GLY A 60 -6.74 -16.29 8.51
N THR A 61 -5.72 -15.45 8.64
CA THR A 61 -4.68 -15.28 7.63
C THR A 61 -3.31 -15.26 8.28
N PHE A 62 -2.31 -15.74 7.54
CA PHE A 62 -0.91 -15.61 7.90
C PHE A 62 -0.04 -15.56 6.65
N GLY A 63 1.01 -14.74 6.68
CA GLY A 63 2.12 -14.86 5.73
C GLY A 63 3.15 -13.74 5.82
N PHE A 64 4.08 -13.76 4.87
CA PHE A 64 5.15 -12.78 4.67
C PHE A 64 5.13 -12.09 3.30
N ASP A 65 5.21 -10.77 3.28
CA ASP A 65 5.64 -10.07 2.06
C ASP A 65 7.10 -9.63 2.20
N ASN A 66 7.72 -9.31 1.07
CA ASN A 66 9.03 -8.68 1.05
C ASN A 66 8.91 -7.19 1.33
N GLY A 67 9.19 -6.82 2.58
CA GLY A 67 9.21 -5.42 2.95
C GLY A 67 10.24 -4.58 2.18
N ALA A 68 11.37 -5.13 1.75
CA ALA A 68 12.37 -4.34 1.02
C ALA A 68 11.95 -3.95 -0.41
N GLY A 69 10.79 -4.41 -0.87
CA GLY A 69 10.38 -4.31 -2.28
C GLY A 69 11.06 -5.37 -3.15
N GLY A 70 10.37 -5.83 -4.18
CA GLY A 70 10.86 -6.85 -5.11
C GLY A 70 10.69 -8.28 -4.60
N THR A 71 11.44 -9.24 -5.15
CA THR A 71 11.17 -10.67 -4.92
C THR A 71 11.48 -11.17 -3.50
N LEU A 72 10.79 -12.22 -3.02
CA LEU A 72 10.99 -12.94 -1.75
C LEU A 72 12.44 -13.38 -1.54
N GLY A 73 13.22 -13.57 -2.61
CA GLY A 73 14.65 -13.86 -2.52
C GLY A 73 15.47 -12.74 -1.86
N ALA A 74 14.95 -11.51 -1.86
CA ALA A 74 15.56 -10.33 -1.23
C ALA A 74 15.16 -10.16 0.25
N LEU A 75 14.33 -11.05 0.81
CA LEU A 75 13.99 -11.07 2.24
C LEU A 75 15.23 -11.17 3.14
N VAL A 76 16.31 -11.75 2.61
CA VAL A 76 17.61 -11.82 3.26
C VAL A 76 18.59 -11.02 2.41
N SER A 77 18.92 -9.82 2.86
CA SER A 77 19.90 -8.95 2.20
C SER A 77 21.21 -8.92 3.00
N GLN A 78 22.34 -8.78 2.31
CA GLN A 78 23.61 -8.50 2.98
C GLN A 78 23.61 -7.04 3.39
N ASN A 79 23.78 -6.77 4.69
CA ASN A 79 23.96 -5.42 5.19
C ASN A 79 25.38 -4.93 4.81
N SER A 80 25.64 -3.64 4.87
CA SER A 80 26.97 -3.06 4.62
C SER A 80 28.07 -3.57 5.52
N ASN A 81 27.72 -4.03 6.73
CA ASN A 81 28.60 -4.86 7.49
C ASN A 81 28.64 -6.24 6.82
N PRO A 82 29.77 -6.64 6.19
CA PRO A 82 29.83 -7.85 5.37
C PRO A 82 29.58 -9.14 6.18
N ASN A 83 29.58 -9.06 7.51
CA ASN A 83 29.29 -10.17 8.41
C ASN A 83 27.81 -10.28 8.80
N TRP A 84 26.96 -9.33 8.40
CA TRP A 84 25.54 -9.28 8.77
C TRP A 84 24.65 -9.50 7.56
N TYR A 85 23.65 -10.35 7.75
CA TYR A 85 22.50 -10.47 6.85
C TYR A 85 21.27 -9.96 7.59
N ASP A 86 20.48 -9.14 6.94
CA ASP A 86 19.24 -8.61 7.47
C ASP A 86 18.06 -9.40 6.92
N PHE A 87 17.14 -9.75 7.82
CA PHE A 87 15.89 -10.40 7.49
C PHE A 87 14.79 -9.36 7.66
N VAL A 88 14.26 -8.86 6.54
CA VAL A 88 13.40 -7.65 6.49
C VAL A 88 11.98 -7.92 5.95
N PRO A 89 11.27 -8.98 6.40
CA PRO A 89 9.90 -9.21 5.95
C PRO A 89 8.94 -8.18 6.52
N HIS A 90 7.76 -8.06 5.91
CA HIS A 90 6.54 -7.81 6.69
C HIS A 90 5.87 -9.16 6.99
N THR A 91 5.49 -9.38 8.24
CA THR A 91 4.78 -10.58 8.69
C THR A 91 3.38 -10.20 9.12
N SER A 92 2.38 -10.72 8.42
CA SER A 92 0.97 -10.38 8.62
C SER A 92 0.23 -11.55 9.25
N ILE A 93 -0.59 -11.27 10.26
CA ILE A 93 -1.52 -12.22 10.88
C ILE A 93 -2.87 -11.55 11.12
N GLY A 94 -3.97 -12.25 10.89
CA GLY A 94 -5.29 -11.69 11.13
C GLY A 94 -6.34 -12.74 11.47
N ILE A 95 -7.41 -12.26 12.11
CA ILE A 95 -8.61 -13.03 12.41
C ILE A 95 -9.85 -12.20 12.11
N GLY A 96 -10.82 -12.80 11.45
CA GLY A 96 -12.06 -12.18 11.03
C GLY A 96 -13.27 -12.98 11.48
N TYR A 97 -14.30 -12.27 11.93
CA TYR A 97 -15.66 -12.78 12.05
C TYR A 97 -16.46 -12.33 10.83
N THR A 98 -17.04 -13.28 10.13
CA THR A 98 -17.87 -13.03 8.94
C THR A 98 -19.34 -13.32 9.22
N SER A 99 -20.21 -12.42 8.78
CA SER A 99 -21.66 -12.61 8.80
C SER A 99 -22.33 -11.86 7.65
N SER A 100 -23.60 -12.13 7.40
CA SER A 100 -24.37 -11.45 6.36
C SER A 100 -24.57 -9.96 6.63
N LEU A 101 -24.71 -9.56 7.90
CA LEU A 101 -25.01 -8.16 8.26
C LEU A 101 -23.74 -7.31 8.32
N ILE A 102 -22.79 -7.74 9.16
CA ILE A 102 -21.53 -7.04 9.41
C ILE A 102 -20.45 -8.09 9.65
N SER A 103 -19.34 -7.96 8.95
CA SER A 103 -18.12 -8.71 9.19
C SER A 103 -17.07 -7.77 9.75
N VAL A 104 -16.30 -8.22 10.74
CA VAL A 104 -15.24 -7.44 11.38
C VAL A 104 -14.00 -8.31 11.53
N GLY A 105 -12.84 -7.73 11.28
CA GLY A 105 -11.58 -8.42 11.49
C GLY A 105 -10.52 -7.51 12.09
N LEU A 106 -9.55 -8.15 12.71
CA LEU A 106 -8.34 -7.53 13.20
C LEU A 106 -7.16 -8.16 12.49
N GLY A 107 -6.33 -7.33 11.90
CA GLY A 107 -5.06 -7.67 11.32
C GLY A 107 -3.93 -7.08 12.15
N TYR A 108 -2.75 -7.65 11.97
CA TYR A 108 -1.53 -7.11 12.53
C TYR A 108 -0.35 -7.46 11.64
N THR A 109 0.42 -6.45 11.27
CA THR A 109 1.63 -6.61 10.48
C THR A 109 2.84 -6.15 11.28
N LEU A 110 3.82 -7.04 11.43
CA LEU A 110 5.13 -6.74 11.98
C LEU A 110 6.11 -6.48 10.84
N SER A 111 6.74 -5.33 10.85
CA SER A 111 7.69 -4.89 9.84
C SER A 111 9.10 -4.91 10.41
N PHE A 112 10.05 -5.50 9.70
CA PHE A 112 11.45 -5.51 10.10
C PHE A 112 12.26 -4.57 9.21
N GLY A 113 13.00 -3.65 9.84
CA GLY A 113 14.01 -2.82 9.19
C GLY A 113 15.41 -3.39 9.39
N GLU A 114 16.42 -2.57 9.11
CA GLU A 114 17.81 -3.00 9.26
C GLU A 114 18.28 -3.11 10.72
N LYS A 115 19.41 -3.80 10.90
CA LYS A 115 20.14 -3.82 12.16
C LYS A 115 20.87 -2.50 12.40
N PHE A 116 20.82 -2.00 13.63
CA PHE A 116 21.59 -0.84 14.05
C PHE A 116 22.19 -1.02 15.46
N SER A 117 23.19 -0.19 15.77
CA SER A 117 23.84 -0.17 17.07
C SER A 117 23.09 0.71 18.06
N LYS A 118 22.57 0.12 19.13
CA LYS A 118 21.87 0.81 20.21
C LYS A 118 22.75 0.94 21.44
N TYR A 119 23.08 2.16 21.83
CA TYR A 119 24.06 2.44 22.88
C TYR A 119 23.48 2.37 24.29
N ASN A 120 22.25 2.84 24.48
CA ASN A 120 21.55 2.92 25.76
C ASN A 120 22.41 3.51 26.90
N GLY A 121 23.26 4.50 26.61
CA GLY A 121 24.16 5.13 27.58
C GLY A 121 25.43 4.34 27.89
N SER A 122 25.73 3.30 27.12
CA SER A 122 26.94 2.46 27.25
C SER A 122 27.94 2.78 26.14
N ALA A 123 29.24 2.65 26.42
CA ALA A 123 30.29 2.68 25.39
C ALA A 123 30.28 1.44 24.48
N ASN A 124 29.66 0.35 24.95
CA ASN A 124 29.50 -0.90 24.21
C ASN A 124 28.04 -1.01 23.74
N PRO A 125 27.73 -0.70 22.49
CA PRO A 125 26.37 -0.80 21.96
C PRO A 125 25.94 -2.25 21.77
N LYS A 126 24.62 -2.47 21.71
CA LYS A 126 24.00 -3.74 21.32
C LYS A 126 23.40 -3.61 19.94
N THR A 127 23.60 -4.61 19.09
CA THR A 127 22.89 -4.70 17.81
C THR A 127 21.43 -5.01 18.06
N VAL A 128 20.53 -4.24 17.46
CA VAL A 128 19.08 -4.40 17.53
C VAL A 128 18.48 -4.19 16.13
N VAL A 129 17.24 -4.62 15.92
CA VAL A 129 16.49 -4.43 14.67
C VAL A 129 15.40 -3.39 14.90
N ALA A 130 15.23 -2.45 13.96
CA ALA A 130 14.09 -1.55 13.96
C ALA A 130 12.81 -2.33 13.60
N THR A 131 11.75 -2.17 14.38
CA THR A 131 10.47 -2.84 14.10
C THR A 131 9.33 -1.85 13.99
N GLY A 132 8.53 -2.01 12.94
CA GLY A 132 7.25 -1.32 12.76
C GLY A 132 6.09 -2.21 13.15
N HIS A 133 5.12 -1.61 13.83
CA HIS A 133 3.93 -2.28 14.33
C HIS A 133 2.72 -1.69 13.59
N THR A 134 2.00 -2.51 12.83
CA THR A 134 0.82 -2.07 12.08
C THR A 134 -0.41 -2.89 12.48
N PRO A 135 -1.12 -2.54 13.56
CA PRO A 135 -2.49 -3.02 13.76
C PRO A 135 -3.40 -2.55 12.62
N VAL A 136 -4.34 -3.42 12.25
CA VAL A 136 -5.31 -3.15 11.18
C VAL A 136 -6.71 -3.48 11.65
N LEU A 137 -7.64 -2.57 11.43
CA LEU A 137 -9.07 -2.82 11.58
C LEU A 137 -9.68 -2.98 10.19
N VAL A 138 -10.42 -4.07 9.98
CA VAL A 138 -11.20 -4.28 8.76
C VAL A 138 -12.67 -4.49 9.07
N LEU A 139 -13.52 -4.02 8.16
CA LEU A 139 -14.97 -4.13 8.29
C LEU A 139 -15.63 -4.26 6.92
N ASN A 140 -16.57 -5.19 6.82
CA ASN A 140 -17.53 -5.22 5.72
C ASN A 140 -18.94 -5.07 6.27
N ALA A 141 -19.79 -4.31 5.57
CA ALA A 141 -21.18 -4.12 5.91
C ALA A 141 -22.03 -3.95 4.64
N LEU A 142 -23.35 -3.87 4.84
CA LEU A 142 -24.32 -3.64 3.75
C LEU A 142 -24.20 -4.73 2.67
N ASP A 143 -24.24 -6.00 3.07
CA ASP A 143 -24.09 -7.15 2.15
C ASP A 143 -22.78 -7.07 1.33
N ASN A 144 -21.67 -6.71 1.99
CA ASN A 144 -20.35 -6.46 1.40
C ASN A 144 -20.28 -5.27 0.41
N ALA A 145 -21.33 -4.45 0.29
CA ALA A 145 -21.30 -3.25 -0.53
C ALA A 145 -20.38 -2.18 0.08
N PHE A 146 -20.22 -2.14 1.40
CA PHE A 146 -19.24 -1.28 2.06
C PHE A 146 -18.09 -2.11 2.63
N ARG A 147 -16.86 -1.70 2.34
CA ARG A 147 -15.62 -2.27 2.89
C ARG A 147 -14.72 -1.17 3.42
N MET A 148 -13.96 -1.50 4.45
CA MET A 148 -13.06 -0.59 5.13
C MET A 148 -11.82 -1.34 5.60
N ALA A 149 -10.64 -0.73 5.41
CA ALA A 149 -9.39 -1.11 6.06
C ALA A 149 -8.72 0.13 6.67
N ILE A 150 -8.30 0.03 7.93
CA ILE A 150 -7.58 1.08 8.66
C ILE A 150 -6.31 0.46 9.25
N PRO A 151 -5.22 0.40 8.48
CA PRO A 151 -3.89 0.13 9.00
C PRO A 151 -3.31 1.38 9.69
N ILE A 152 -2.69 1.18 10.85
CA ILE A 152 -2.00 2.23 11.59
C ILE A 152 -0.58 1.76 11.88
N GLN A 153 0.35 2.19 11.07
CA GLN A 153 1.76 1.86 11.24
C GLN A 153 2.39 2.78 12.28
N VAL A 154 3.09 2.19 13.24
CA VAL A 154 3.77 2.91 14.31
C VAL A 154 5.20 2.39 14.45
N VAL A 155 6.14 3.33 14.53
CA VAL A 155 7.52 3.05 14.93
C VAL A 155 7.88 3.95 16.10
N SER A 156 8.50 3.37 17.12
CA SER A 156 9.16 4.13 18.17
C SER A 156 10.50 3.51 18.53
N ILE A 157 11.56 4.32 18.40
CA ILE A 157 12.91 3.93 18.78
C ILE A 157 13.41 4.94 19.80
N ASN A 158 13.87 4.45 20.95
CA ASN A 158 14.47 5.27 21.99
C ASN A 158 15.88 4.77 22.27
N ASP A 159 16.86 5.67 22.28
CA ASP A 159 18.25 5.38 22.60
C ASP A 159 18.90 6.49 23.44
N LYS A 160 20.12 6.24 23.91
CA LYS A 160 21.03 7.25 24.41
C LYS A 160 22.42 7.00 23.86
N THR A 161 23.10 8.03 23.38
CA THR A 161 24.51 7.93 22.98
C THR A 161 25.37 7.38 24.12
N SER A 162 26.60 6.96 23.83
CA SER A 162 27.58 6.58 24.86
C SER A 162 27.83 7.69 25.89
N ALA A 163 27.64 8.96 25.51
CA ALA A 163 27.73 10.13 26.39
C ALA A 163 26.42 10.43 27.16
N GLY A 164 25.36 9.62 26.98
CA GLY A 164 24.09 9.75 27.69
C GLY A 164 23.08 10.72 27.07
N ILE A 165 23.35 11.25 25.87
CA ILE A 165 22.43 12.16 25.17
C ILE A 165 21.22 11.36 24.69
N LYS A 166 20.01 11.77 25.08
CA LYS A 166 18.76 11.09 24.69
C LYS A 166 18.48 11.28 23.21
N GLN A 167 18.07 10.19 22.56
CA GLN A 167 17.70 10.16 21.15
C GLN A 167 16.38 9.41 21.00
N ASN A 168 15.45 9.95 20.20
CA ASN A 168 14.20 9.26 19.91
C ASN A 168 13.74 9.50 18.47
N LEU A 169 13.12 8.46 17.91
CA LEU A 169 12.37 8.49 16.67
C LEU A 169 10.96 8.02 17.00
N THR A 170 9.96 8.80 16.59
CA THR A 170 8.55 8.37 16.60
C THR A 170 7.94 8.68 15.26
N ALA A 171 7.33 7.69 14.63
CA ALA A 171 6.63 7.85 13.38
C ALA A 171 5.29 7.10 13.43
N THR A 172 4.26 7.71 12.86
CA THR A 172 2.93 7.12 12.72
C THR A 172 2.38 7.40 11.32
N LYS A 173 1.89 6.38 10.62
CA LYS A 173 1.27 6.47 9.29
C LYS A 173 -0.07 5.76 9.35
N LEU A 174 -1.09 6.39 8.83
CA LEU A 174 -2.42 5.86 8.67
C LEU A 174 -2.74 5.95 7.18
N ASN A 175 -3.02 4.81 6.57
CA ASN A 175 -3.35 4.67 5.15
C ASN A 175 -4.67 3.91 5.07
N SER A 176 -5.80 4.59 5.24
CA SER A 176 -7.11 3.92 5.30
C SER A 176 -7.80 3.89 3.95
N GLU A 177 -8.46 2.78 3.61
CA GLU A 177 -9.34 2.70 2.44
C GLU A 177 -10.79 2.50 2.88
N PHE A 178 -11.68 3.24 2.23
CA PHE A 178 -13.13 3.09 2.30
C PHE A 178 -13.64 2.85 0.89
N ARG A 179 -14.36 1.74 0.70
CA ARG A 179 -14.86 1.31 -0.60
C ARG A 179 -16.34 1.07 -0.52
N TYR A 180 -17.09 1.65 -1.45
CA TYR A 180 -18.53 1.49 -1.55
C TYR A 180 -18.95 1.11 -2.97
N TYR A 181 -19.58 -0.05 -3.12
CA TYR A 181 -20.25 -0.48 -4.33
C TYR A 181 -21.70 0.00 -4.29
N THR A 182 -22.10 0.82 -5.25
CA THR A 182 -23.39 1.53 -5.15
C THR A 182 -24.59 0.67 -5.55
N GLY A 183 -24.35 -0.42 -6.28
CA GLY A 183 -25.39 -1.22 -6.94
C GLY A 183 -26.02 -0.53 -8.17
N ASN A 184 -25.49 0.61 -8.62
CA ASN A 184 -25.92 1.31 -9.83
C ASN A 184 -25.08 0.90 -11.04
N ASP A 185 -25.71 0.81 -12.20
CA ASP A 185 -25.04 0.46 -13.47
C ASP A 185 -24.07 1.56 -13.95
N ILE A 186 -24.34 2.84 -13.63
CA ILE A 186 -23.57 3.98 -14.12
C ILE A 186 -22.43 4.35 -13.18
N LEU A 187 -22.69 4.62 -11.90
CA LEU A 187 -21.64 4.89 -10.91
C LEU A 187 -21.46 3.62 -10.08
N THR A 188 -20.57 2.73 -10.47
CA THR A 188 -20.49 1.37 -9.90
C THR A 188 -19.84 1.38 -8.52
N GLN A 189 -18.84 2.23 -8.33
CA GLN A 189 -18.01 2.23 -7.13
C GLN A 189 -17.51 3.63 -6.75
N VAL A 190 -17.39 3.85 -5.45
CA VAL A 190 -16.69 4.99 -4.85
C VAL A 190 -15.58 4.45 -3.97
N ARG A 191 -14.35 4.96 -4.14
CA ARG A 191 -13.23 4.68 -3.23
C ARG A 191 -12.70 5.97 -2.65
N LEU A 192 -12.37 5.94 -1.36
CA LEU A 192 -11.67 7.00 -0.66
C LEU A 192 -10.51 6.37 0.10
N TYR A 193 -9.29 6.78 -0.23
CA TYR A 193 -8.14 6.59 0.62
C TYR A 193 -7.94 7.84 1.44
N PHE A 194 -7.64 7.67 2.72
CA PHE A 194 -7.33 8.75 3.64
C PHE A 194 -5.98 8.48 4.29
N ASN A 195 -5.07 9.42 4.12
CA ASN A 195 -3.68 9.29 4.54
C ASN A 195 -3.34 10.34 5.58
N TYR A 196 -2.70 9.92 6.67
CA TYR A 196 -2.10 10.82 7.65
C TYR A 196 -0.75 10.27 8.06
N ALA A 197 0.24 11.15 8.14
CA ALA A 197 1.56 10.79 8.62
C ALA A 197 2.11 11.81 9.60
N TYR A 198 2.83 11.30 10.58
CA TYR A 198 3.56 12.04 11.60
C TYR A 198 4.95 11.46 11.71
N PHE A 199 5.94 12.34 11.80
CA PHE A 199 7.31 11.99 12.11
C PHE A 199 7.91 12.98 13.11
N SER A 200 8.67 12.45 14.06
CA SER A 200 9.50 13.23 14.95
C SER A 200 10.80 12.51 15.25
N MET A 201 11.88 13.26 15.20
CA MET A 201 13.22 12.83 15.58
C MET A 201 13.81 13.83 16.55
N LYS A 202 14.42 13.36 17.64
CA LYS A 202 15.22 14.23 18.53
C LYS A 202 16.58 13.64 18.84
N ASN A 203 17.54 14.54 19.03
CA ASN A 203 18.88 14.25 19.51
C ASN A 203 19.28 15.34 20.51
N GLY A 204 19.17 15.03 21.81
CA GLY A 204 19.29 16.02 22.87
C GLY A 204 18.21 17.11 22.71
N SER A 205 18.64 18.35 22.47
CA SER A 205 17.75 19.50 22.27
C SER A 205 17.39 19.74 20.79
N ALA A 206 18.03 19.07 19.85
CA ALA A 206 17.74 19.21 18.43
C ALA A 206 16.52 18.35 18.07
N GLU A 207 15.59 18.89 17.27
CA GLU A 207 14.34 18.24 16.90
C GLU A 207 13.98 18.52 15.43
N THR A 208 13.54 17.47 14.74
CA THR A 208 12.89 17.53 13.44
C THR A 208 11.47 16.97 13.62
N LYS A 209 10.46 17.69 13.12
CA LYS A 209 9.07 17.24 13.13
C LYS A 209 8.40 17.61 11.81
N TYR A 210 7.60 16.69 11.27
CA TYR A 210 6.69 17.00 10.19
C TYR A 210 5.42 16.15 10.23
N GLU A 211 4.37 16.65 9.57
CA GLU A 211 3.04 16.06 9.54
C GLU A 211 2.47 16.24 8.13
N THR A 212 1.84 15.20 7.58
CA THR A 212 1.18 15.25 6.28
C THR A 212 -0.25 14.70 6.38
N LEU A 213 -1.09 15.17 5.46
CA LEU A 213 -2.47 14.76 5.31
C LEU A 213 -2.75 14.62 3.81
N GLY A 214 -3.44 13.56 3.43
CA GLY A 214 -3.83 13.37 2.04
C GLY A 214 -5.07 12.53 1.86
N PHE A 215 -5.58 12.53 0.64
CA PHE A 215 -6.64 11.63 0.20
C PHE A 215 -6.48 11.26 -1.27
N ASP A 216 -6.95 10.06 -1.63
CA ASP A 216 -7.18 9.63 -3.00
C ASP A 216 -8.67 9.30 -3.14
N PHE A 217 -9.39 10.09 -3.92
CA PHE A 217 -10.81 9.90 -4.17
C PHE A 217 -11.03 9.41 -5.58
N ARG A 218 -11.77 8.30 -5.72
CA ARG A 218 -12.05 7.66 -7.00
C ARG A 218 -13.53 7.41 -7.22
N LEU A 219 -13.99 7.73 -8.42
CA LEU A 219 -15.34 7.48 -8.91
C LEU A 219 -15.26 6.57 -10.13
N TYR A 220 -15.85 5.38 -10.04
CA TYR A 220 -15.84 4.38 -11.10
C TYR A 220 -17.20 4.31 -11.78
N PHE A 221 -17.18 4.19 -13.09
CA PHE A 221 -18.36 4.16 -13.92
C PHE A 221 -18.43 2.87 -14.74
N GLY A 222 -19.60 2.29 -14.87
CA GLY A 222 -19.79 1.02 -15.59
C GLY A 222 -20.30 1.23 -17.01
N ALA A 223 -19.71 0.50 -17.97
CA ALA A 223 -20.27 0.34 -19.31
C ALA A 223 -19.87 -1.01 -19.91
N ILE A 224 -20.60 -1.46 -20.94
CA ILE A 224 -20.28 -2.68 -21.68
C ILE A 224 -20.34 -2.36 -23.17
N VAL A 225 -19.29 -2.73 -23.90
CA VAL A 225 -19.23 -2.63 -25.36
C VAL A 225 -18.88 -4.00 -25.92
N GLU A 226 -19.85 -4.62 -26.59
CA GLU A 226 -19.75 -6.00 -27.06
C GLU A 226 -19.42 -6.96 -25.91
N ASP A 227 -18.30 -7.69 -26.00
CA ASP A 227 -17.82 -8.64 -25.01
C ASP A 227 -16.71 -8.05 -24.11
N VAL A 228 -16.58 -6.72 -24.07
CA VAL A 228 -15.60 -6.00 -23.23
C VAL A 228 -16.34 -5.18 -22.17
N GLU A 229 -16.00 -5.41 -20.91
CA GLU A 229 -16.45 -4.59 -19.79
C GLU A 229 -15.55 -3.37 -19.68
N LEU A 230 -16.17 -2.20 -19.58
CA LEU A 230 -15.49 -0.92 -19.45
C LEU A 230 -15.74 -0.36 -18.05
N GLU A 231 -14.67 0.09 -17.40
CA GLU A 231 -14.72 0.81 -16.14
C GLU A 231 -13.98 2.15 -16.23
N PRO A 232 -14.53 3.17 -16.91
CA PRO A 232 -13.99 4.52 -16.81
C PRO A 232 -13.97 4.98 -15.36
N PHE A 233 -12.91 5.64 -14.93
CA PHE A 233 -12.89 6.26 -13.61
C PHE A 233 -12.11 7.57 -13.57
N ILE A 234 -12.40 8.37 -12.56
CA ILE A 234 -11.69 9.62 -12.26
C ILE A 234 -11.04 9.45 -10.89
N LYS A 235 -9.73 9.67 -10.84
CA LYS A 235 -8.92 9.71 -9.63
C LYS A 235 -8.51 11.15 -9.32
N ILE A 236 -8.71 11.55 -8.07
CA ILE A 236 -8.32 12.86 -7.52
C ILE A 236 -7.47 12.60 -6.28
N VAL A 237 -6.17 12.87 -6.37
CA VAL A 237 -5.24 12.72 -5.24
C VAL A 237 -4.81 14.09 -4.76
N TYR A 238 -4.92 14.33 -3.46
CA TYR A 238 -4.41 15.55 -2.86
C TYR A 238 -3.61 15.20 -1.62
N ASP A 239 -2.39 15.72 -1.54
CA ASP A 239 -1.52 15.58 -0.38
C ASP A 239 -1.03 16.96 0.06
N THR A 240 -0.88 17.18 1.36
CA THR A 240 -0.36 18.43 1.90
C THR A 240 0.40 18.23 3.21
N SER A 241 1.37 19.11 3.46
CA SER A 241 2.01 19.20 4.75
C SER A 241 1.14 20.03 5.71
N LEU A 242 1.03 19.60 6.96
CA LEU A 242 0.33 20.35 8.01
C LEU A 242 1.21 21.43 8.65
N ASN A 243 2.50 21.46 8.30
CA ASN A 243 3.48 22.44 8.73
C ASN A 243 4.42 22.84 7.59
N LYS A 244 5.18 23.92 7.77
CA LYS A 244 6.07 24.52 6.77
C LYS A 244 7.46 23.89 6.74
N HIS A 245 7.50 22.60 7.04
CA HIS A 245 8.71 21.84 7.29
C HIS A 245 9.03 20.85 6.18
N LEU A 246 8.22 20.71 5.13
CA LEU A 246 8.42 19.68 4.12
C LEU A 246 8.38 20.25 2.71
N PRO A 247 9.27 19.79 1.81
CA PRO A 247 9.10 19.96 0.38
C PRO A 247 7.97 19.07 -0.16
N THR A 248 7.47 19.39 -1.36
CA THR A 248 6.39 18.63 -2.03
C THR A 248 6.78 17.16 -2.30
N ASP A 249 8.05 16.87 -2.57
CA ASP A 249 8.53 15.51 -2.87
C ASP A 249 8.45 14.56 -1.66
N TYR A 250 8.31 15.11 -0.44
CA TYR A 250 8.27 14.33 0.81
C TYR A 250 6.85 14.22 1.40
N LEU A 251 5.82 14.55 0.61
CA LEU A 251 4.43 14.44 1.06
C LEU A 251 3.97 12.98 1.20
N ASN A 252 4.52 12.08 0.37
CA ASN A 252 4.31 10.64 0.50
C ASN A 252 5.35 10.06 1.47
N PHE A 253 4.97 9.96 2.74
CA PHE A 253 5.86 9.49 3.79
C PHE A 253 5.68 7.99 4.03
N ASP A 254 6.65 7.17 3.59
CA ASP A 254 6.71 5.76 3.98
C ASP A 254 7.60 5.53 5.20
N ILE A 255 7.04 5.04 6.31
CA ILE A 255 7.81 4.90 7.55
C ILE A 255 8.87 3.80 7.43
N ILE A 256 8.51 2.65 6.87
CA ILE A 256 9.37 1.47 6.96
C ILE A 256 10.39 1.48 5.86
N GLU A 257 10.04 1.90 4.65
CA GLU A 257 11.02 2.06 3.58
C GLU A 257 12.19 2.93 4.03
N ASN A 258 11.89 4.06 4.70
CA ASN A 258 12.92 4.91 5.29
C ASN A 258 13.81 4.17 6.30
N LEU A 259 13.26 3.25 7.10
CA LEU A 259 14.01 2.47 8.10
C LEU A 259 14.76 1.26 7.55
N LYS A 260 14.41 0.80 6.35
CA LYS A 260 15.10 -0.28 5.64
C LYS A 260 16.36 0.21 4.94
N SER A 261 16.55 1.51 4.81
CA SER A 261 17.82 2.05 4.32
C SER A 261 18.90 1.94 5.39
N GLU A 262 20.12 1.69 4.93
CA GLU A 262 21.22 1.37 5.81
C GLU A 262 21.66 2.53 6.70
N GLY A 263 21.77 2.23 8.01
CA GLY A 263 22.09 3.24 9.00
C GLY A 263 21.00 4.30 9.19
N SER A 264 19.83 4.17 8.54
CA SER A 264 18.72 5.14 8.53
C SER A 264 18.41 5.75 9.88
N PHE A 265 18.22 4.92 10.92
CA PHE A 265 17.96 5.43 12.26
C PHE A 265 19.16 6.22 12.80
N SER A 266 20.37 5.68 12.71
CA SER A 266 21.57 6.35 13.23
C SER A 266 21.85 7.66 12.51
N GLN A 267 21.69 7.68 11.19
CA GLN A 267 21.87 8.85 10.35
C GLN A 267 20.78 9.90 10.61
N ALA A 268 19.51 9.49 10.59
CA ALA A 268 18.40 10.42 10.81
C ALA A 268 18.44 11.04 12.22
N VAL A 269 18.97 10.33 13.22
CA VAL A 269 19.23 10.88 14.57
C VAL A 269 20.38 11.90 14.57
N LEU A 270 21.48 11.63 13.85
CA LEU A 270 22.59 12.60 13.71
C LEU A 270 22.12 13.89 13.04
N GLU A 271 21.17 13.78 12.12
CA GLU A 271 20.60 14.88 11.34
C GLU A 271 19.38 15.53 12.01
N ALA A 272 19.00 15.13 13.23
CA ALA A 272 17.92 15.76 13.97
C ALA A 272 18.15 17.26 14.11
N GLY A 273 17.18 18.09 13.70
CA GLY A 273 17.29 19.54 13.65
C GLY A 273 18.23 20.09 12.57
N GLN A 274 18.87 19.24 11.76
CA GLN A 274 19.76 19.63 10.66
C GLN A 274 19.06 19.60 9.29
N TYR A 275 18.09 18.70 9.08
CA TYR A 275 17.33 18.63 7.83
C TYR A 275 16.66 19.98 7.46
N THR A 276 16.66 20.28 6.16
CA THR A 276 15.77 21.28 5.55
C THR A 276 14.31 20.90 5.80
N ALA A 277 14.04 19.58 5.78
CA ALA A 277 12.80 19.01 6.25
C ALA A 277 12.71 19.04 7.80
N GLY A 278 11.93 19.95 8.39
CA GLY A 278 11.81 20.06 9.87
C GLY A 278 12.13 21.43 10.47
N ARG A 279 12.68 22.36 9.68
CA ARG A 279 12.80 23.78 10.06
C ARG A 279 11.72 24.60 9.35
N ASN A 280 11.28 25.72 9.93
CA ASN A 280 10.27 26.60 9.34
C ASN A 280 10.89 27.36 8.15
N ASP A 281 11.26 26.63 7.10
CA ASP A 281 12.10 27.13 6.01
C ASP A 281 11.29 27.57 4.79
N PHE A 282 10.01 27.17 4.70
CA PHE A 282 9.11 27.55 3.61
C PHE A 282 8.11 28.64 4.02
N ASP A 283 7.67 29.45 3.06
CA ASP A 283 6.64 30.45 3.29
C ASP A 283 5.23 29.83 3.40
N LYS A 284 5.02 28.69 2.72
CA LYS A 284 3.74 28.00 2.56
C LYS A 284 3.86 26.52 2.93
N ASN A 285 2.73 25.89 3.19
CA ASN A 285 2.67 24.44 3.31
C ASN A 285 2.80 23.82 1.92
N ALA A 286 3.54 22.71 1.82
CA ALA A 286 3.61 21.93 0.59
C ALA A 286 2.24 21.33 0.28
N TRP A 287 1.90 21.25 -1.00
CA TRP A 287 0.74 20.50 -1.46
C TRP A 287 0.96 19.98 -2.88
N LYS A 288 0.34 18.84 -3.19
CA LYS A 288 0.29 18.24 -4.52
C LYS A 288 -1.15 17.88 -4.85
N LEU A 289 -1.57 18.10 -6.09
CA LEU A 289 -2.85 17.65 -6.63
C LEU A 289 -2.59 16.83 -7.90
N THR A 290 -3.21 15.66 -7.98
CA THR A 290 -3.22 14.80 -9.17
C THR A 290 -4.66 14.62 -9.64
N LEU A 291 -4.93 14.90 -10.92
CA LEU A 291 -6.20 14.63 -11.58
C LEU A 291 -5.97 13.62 -12.69
N MET A 292 -6.58 12.44 -12.60
CA MET A 292 -6.30 11.34 -13.51
C MET A 292 -7.59 10.64 -13.97
N PRO A 293 -8.10 10.95 -15.17
CA PRO A 293 -8.99 10.05 -15.88
C PRO A 293 -8.26 8.77 -16.31
N ALA A 294 -8.96 7.65 -16.19
CA ALA A 294 -8.48 6.33 -16.60
C ALA A 294 -9.65 5.50 -17.15
N LEU A 295 -9.31 4.42 -17.86
CA LEU A 295 -10.28 3.49 -18.45
C LEU A 295 -9.88 2.07 -18.14
N GLY A 296 -10.59 1.41 -17.23
CA GLY A 296 -10.51 -0.04 -17.06
C GLY A 296 -11.14 -0.77 -18.24
N LEU A 297 -10.47 -1.80 -18.74
CA LEU A 297 -10.91 -2.67 -19.82
C LEU A 297 -10.76 -4.12 -19.36
N SER A 298 -11.86 -4.84 -19.22
CA SER A 298 -11.84 -6.24 -18.82
C SER A 298 -12.41 -7.12 -19.93
N ALA A 299 -11.71 -8.20 -20.24
CA ALA A 299 -12.18 -9.24 -21.14
C ALA A 299 -11.73 -10.61 -20.62
N GLY A 300 -12.52 -11.65 -20.85
CA GLY A 300 -12.20 -12.96 -20.32
C GLY A 300 -12.87 -14.13 -21.03
N SER A 301 -12.34 -15.30 -20.74
CA SER A 301 -12.82 -16.63 -21.12
C SER A 301 -12.79 -17.54 -19.89
N ASP A 302 -13.18 -18.80 -20.05
CA ASP A 302 -13.16 -19.79 -18.96
C ASP A 302 -11.73 -20.06 -18.41
N ILE A 303 -10.68 -19.70 -19.16
CA ILE A 303 -9.29 -20.02 -18.82
C ILE A 303 -8.46 -18.74 -18.60
N VAL A 304 -8.74 -17.67 -19.33
CA VAL A 304 -7.90 -16.46 -19.33
C VAL A 304 -8.77 -15.24 -19.05
N SER A 305 -8.33 -14.39 -18.12
CA SER A 305 -8.84 -13.02 -17.96
C SER A 305 -7.73 -12.01 -18.27
N LEU A 306 -8.14 -10.87 -18.81
CA LEU A 306 -7.29 -9.74 -19.15
C LEU A 306 -7.92 -8.47 -18.57
N TYR A 307 -7.11 -7.69 -17.86
CA TYR A 307 -7.44 -6.33 -17.43
C TYR A 307 -6.41 -5.36 -18.00
N LEU A 308 -6.87 -4.20 -18.49
CA LEU A 308 -5.99 -3.11 -18.93
C LEU A 308 -6.52 -1.79 -18.39
N GLU A 309 -5.61 -0.90 -17.97
CA GLU A 309 -5.94 0.42 -17.45
C GLU A 309 -4.99 1.48 -18.04
N PRO A 310 -5.27 2.00 -19.24
CA PRO A 310 -4.67 3.25 -19.69
C PRO A 310 -5.17 4.44 -18.85
N SER A 311 -4.25 5.33 -18.48
CA SER A 311 -4.52 6.55 -17.72
C SER A 311 -3.69 7.73 -18.19
N LEU A 312 -4.23 8.93 -17.98
CA LEU A 312 -3.57 10.20 -18.24
C LEU A 312 -3.80 11.12 -17.04
N GLY A 313 -2.72 11.60 -16.44
CA GLY A 313 -2.73 12.44 -15.24
C GLY A 313 -2.23 13.86 -15.50
N LEU A 314 -2.81 14.83 -14.78
CA LEU A 314 -2.26 16.16 -14.56
C LEU A 314 -1.81 16.27 -13.11
N ASP A 315 -0.52 16.53 -12.92
CA ASP A 315 0.10 16.76 -11.63
C ASP A 315 0.35 18.25 -11.43
N ILE A 316 0.00 18.76 -10.26
CA ILE A 316 0.22 20.15 -9.84
C ILE A 316 0.95 20.12 -8.51
N ALA A 317 2.15 20.70 -8.46
CA ALA A 317 2.92 20.89 -7.25
C ALA A 317 2.90 22.37 -6.84
N GLY A 318 2.41 22.64 -5.63
CA GLY A 318 2.32 23.99 -5.08
C GLY A 318 3.69 24.61 -4.81
N ALA A 319 3.84 25.89 -5.16
CA ALA A 319 5.04 26.65 -4.83
C ALA A 319 5.22 26.81 -3.31
N LEU A 320 6.42 26.53 -2.81
CA LEU A 320 6.74 26.57 -1.37
C LEU A 320 7.09 27.98 -0.87
N ASN A 321 7.63 28.84 -1.75
CA ASN A 321 8.02 30.20 -1.41
C ASN A 321 7.09 31.25 -2.03
N ASN A 322 7.14 32.46 -1.50
CA ASN A 322 6.45 33.61 -2.08
C ASN A 322 7.16 34.06 -3.37
N GLY A 323 6.37 34.34 -4.41
CA GLY A 323 6.88 34.75 -5.73
C GLY A 323 7.16 33.60 -6.70
N ASP A 324 7.32 32.38 -6.19
CA ASP A 324 7.44 31.17 -7.01
C ASP A 324 6.08 30.77 -7.60
N LYS A 325 6.13 30.09 -8.75
CA LYS A 325 4.96 29.57 -9.47
C LYS A 325 4.78 28.08 -9.21
N ASP A 326 3.53 27.64 -9.21
CA ASP A 326 3.20 26.22 -9.17
C ASP A 326 3.78 25.51 -10.41
N THR A 327 4.16 24.25 -10.22
CA THR A 327 4.71 23.39 -11.29
C THR A 327 3.61 22.47 -11.80
N TYR A 328 3.57 22.28 -13.12
CA TYR A 328 2.57 21.44 -13.80
C TYR A 328 3.29 20.39 -14.64
N SER A 329 2.85 19.14 -14.53
CA SER A 329 3.35 18.03 -15.35
C SER A 329 2.20 17.13 -15.80
N LEU A 330 2.39 16.49 -16.95
CA LEU A 330 1.51 15.44 -17.43
C LEU A 330 2.19 14.09 -17.17
N ALA A 331 1.40 13.12 -16.73
CA ALA A 331 1.82 11.73 -16.57
C ALA A 331 0.90 10.84 -17.39
N TRP A 332 1.39 9.70 -17.85
CA TRP A 332 0.58 8.69 -18.51
C TRP A 332 1.07 7.32 -18.06
N ASN A 333 0.14 6.38 -17.97
CA ASN A 333 0.45 5.02 -17.61
C ASN A 333 -0.48 4.03 -18.32
N VAL A 334 0.00 2.83 -18.58
CA VAL A 334 -0.77 1.70 -19.04
C VAL A 334 -0.45 0.53 -18.13
N TYR A 335 -1.41 0.21 -17.28
CA TYR A 335 -1.35 -0.95 -16.41
C TYR A 335 -2.07 -2.14 -17.05
N GLY A 336 -1.61 -3.37 -16.76
CA GLY A 336 -2.22 -4.56 -17.30
C GLY A 336 -2.03 -5.80 -16.43
N GLU A 337 -3.07 -6.64 -16.39
CA GLU A 337 -3.10 -7.90 -15.65
C GLU A 337 -3.56 -9.03 -16.56
N ILE A 338 -2.99 -10.22 -16.38
CA ILE A 338 -3.49 -11.45 -17.00
C ILE A 338 -3.53 -12.57 -15.96
N SER A 339 -4.70 -13.17 -15.78
CA SER A 339 -4.84 -14.42 -15.03
C SER A 339 -5.07 -15.58 -15.98
N VAL A 340 -4.39 -16.69 -15.71
CA VAL A 340 -4.60 -17.97 -16.36
C VAL A 340 -5.05 -18.98 -15.31
N THR A 341 -6.23 -19.55 -15.50
CA THR A 341 -6.90 -20.45 -14.56
C THR A 341 -7.19 -21.78 -15.26
N PRO A 342 -6.19 -22.67 -15.44
CA PRO A 342 -6.36 -23.91 -16.21
C PRO A 342 -7.44 -24.83 -15.63
N ILE A 343 -7.66 -24.73 -14.32
CA ILE A 343 -8.73 -25.37 -13.56
C ILE A 343 -9.23 -24.37 -12.52
N GLN A 344 -10.49 -24.50 -12.12
CA GLN A 344 -11.19 -23.51 -11.27
C GLN A 344 -10.45 -23.12 -9.98
N ASN A 345 -9.62 -24.02 -9.44
CA ASN A 345 -8.94 -23.79 -8.17
C ASN A 345 -7.47 -23.37 -8.30
N LEU A 346 -6.90 -23.25 -9.50
CA LEU A 346 -5.49 -22.88 -9.66
C LEU A 346 -5.35 -21.71 -10.64
N GLU A 347 -4.84 -20.59 -10.15
CA GLU A 347 -4.56 -19.38 -10.91
C GLU A 347 -3.05 -19.16 -11.02
N TRP A 348 -2.59 -18.80 -12.21
CA TRP A 348 -1.35 -18.08 -12.44
C TRP A 348 -1.65 -16.65 -12.88
N TYR A 349 -1.22 -15.69 -12.07
CA TYR A 349 -1.42 -14.25 -12.27
C TYR A 349 -0.13 -13.59 -12.73
N PHE A 350 -0.26 -12.64 -13.65
CA PHE A 350 0.80 -11.72 -14.04
C PHE A 350 0.29 -10.29 -14.05
N GLU A 351 1.17 -9.40 -13.65
CA GLU A 351 0.91 -7.97 -13.61
C GLU A 351 2.09 -7.24 -14.24
N ALA A 352 1.79 -6.24 -15.07
CA ALA A 352 2.79 -5.43 -15.74
C ALA A 352 2.31 -4.00 -15.94
N GLU A 353 3.28 -3.10 -16.02
CA GLU A 353 3.05 -1.67 -16.16
C GLU A 353 3.99 -1.08 -17.22
N LEU A 354 3.48 -0.11 -17.98
CA LEU A 354 4.23 0.67 -18.95
C LEU A 354 3.81 2.12 -18.86
N GLY A 355 4.73 3.02 -18.49
CA GLY A 355 4.42 4.43 -18.36
C GLY A 355 5.65 5.28 -18.10
N ASP A 356 5.40 6.56 -17.80
CA ASP A 356 6.41 7.41 -17.18
C ASP A 356 6.54 6.98 -15.71
N ASN A 357 7.32 5.92 -15.45
CA ASN A 357 7.68 5.56 -14.08
C ASN A 357 8.48 6.72 -13.48
N ALA A 358 7.98 7.31 -12.39
CA ALA A 358 8.53 8.53 -11.80
C ALA A 358 10.02 8.43 -11.42
N ASP A 359 10.53 7.21 -11.26
CA ASP A 359 11.88 6.93 -10.75
C ASP A 359 12.87 6.44 -11.81
N GLU A 360 12.44 6.17 -13.05
CA GLU A 360 13.31 5.64 -14.12
C GLU A 360 13.43 6.63 -15.29
N THR A 361 14.66 6.86 -15.75
CA THR A 361 14.94 7.80 -16.85
C THR A 361 14.46 7.28 -18.22
N GLU A 362 14.03 6.01 -18.29
CA GLU A 362 13.58 5.34 -19.50
C GLU A 362 12.15 4.80 -19.34
N LYS A 363 11.39 4.84 -20.44
CA LYS A 363 10.06 4.23 -20.53
C LYS A 363 10.24 2.72 -20.69
N VAL A 364 10.10 1.97 -19.60
CA VAL A 364 10.35 0.53 -19.57
C VAL A 364 9.07 -0.23 -19.22
N LEU A 365 8.87 -1.38 -19.87
CA LEU A 365 7.86 -2.35 -19.46
C LEU A 365 8.37 -3.06 -18.20
N ASN A 366 7.63 -2.91 -17.11
CA ASN A 366 7.98 -3.50 -15.82
C ASN A 366 6.98 -4.59 -15.44
N PHE A 367 7.47 -5.71 -14.91
CA PHE A 367 6.63 -6.77 -14.33
C PHE A 367 6.53 -6.55 -12.84
N ASN A 368 5.31 -6.52 -12.31
CA ASN A 368 5.08 -6.29 -10.89
C ASN A 368 5.28 -7.58 -10.07
N ALA A 369 5.76 -7.38 -8.84
CA ALA A 369 6.17 -8.45 -7.94
C ALA A 369 4.99 -9.22 -7.29
N THR A 370 3.77 -8.77 -7.57
CA THR A 370 2.50 -9.44 -7.30
C THR A 370 2.25 -10.66 -8.20
N THR A 371 3.04 -10.84 -9.28
CA THR A 371 2.99 -11.99 -10.19
C THR A 371 3.23 -13.32 -9.46
N GLY A 372 2.47 -14.37 -9.78
CA GLY A 372 2.70 -15.72 -9.26
C GLY A 372 1.43 -16.56 -9.14
N ILE A 373 1.34 -17.45 -8.15
CA ILE A 373 0.30 -18.49 -8.09
C ILE A 373 -0.68 -18.27 -6.92
N THR A 374 -1.97 -18.49 -7.19
CA THR A 374 -3.01 -18.66 -6.16
C THR A 374 -3.64 -20.04 -6.30
N TRP A 375 -3.70 -20.79 -5.21
CA TRP A 375 -4.43 -22.05 -5.11
C TRP A 375 -5.64 -21.85 -4.20
N TYR A 376 -6.84 -21.86 -4.79
CA TYR A 376 -8.10 -21.77 -4.07
C TYR A 376 -8.42 -23.11 -3.41
N LEU A 377 -8.69 -23.05 -2.11
CA LEU A 377 -8.94 -24.19 -1.26
C LEU A 377 -10.44 -24.27 -0.95
N PRO A 378 -10.98 -25.48 -0.73
CA PRO A 378 -12.36 -25.62 -0.28
C PRO A 378 -12.56 -24.98 1.10
N ALA A 379 -13.78 -24.52 1.36
CA ALA A 379 -14.21 -24.16 2.71
C ALA A 379 -14.11 -25.38 3.64
N LEU A 380 -13.61 -25.18 4.86
CA LEU A 380 -13.42 -26.24 5.87
C LEU A 380 -14.64 -26.41 6.77
#